data_AF-A0A6G8G0U3-F1
#
_entry.id   AF-A0A6G8G0U3-F1
#
_cell.length_a   1.000
_cell.length_b   1.000
_cell.length_c   1.000
_cell.angle_alpha   90.00
_cell.angle_beta   90.00
_cell.angle_gamma   90.00
#
_symmetry.space_group_name_H-M   'P 1'
#
loop_
_entity.id
_entity.type
_entity.pdbx_description
1 polymer ?
#
loop_
_entity_poly.entity_id
_entity_poly.type
_entity_poly.pdbx_seq_one_letter_code
_entity_poly.pdbx_strand_id
1 'polypeptide(L)'
;MYLVLAILGIRMTVRRWLLVVASVVVVFFLVAGADWLRDPADRTHLGRFVQAMIDGTADDIVVRKAEQNWEILRMNAPLTLLVPVALLFVTYVLARPTSWGSRAMQRSYDQAPTMRPGLVALVLMLAIGFAVNDSGVAIPAVGATLAVPLIVSVSVGYLLEEARTVAPTRRARRRP
;
A
#
# COMPACT_ATOMS: atom_id res chain seq x y z
N MET A 1 -0.26 -11.50 3.20
CA MET A 1 -1.38 -11.98 4.06
C MET A 1 -2.74 -11.41 3.65
N TYR A 2 -2.96 -10.08 3.72
CA TYR A 2 -4.25 -9.48 3.35
C TYR A 2 -4.74 -9.89 1.95
N LEU A 3 -3.88 -9.77 0.93
CA LEU A 3 -4.24 -10.08 -0.45
C LEU A 3 -4.72 -11.53 -0.62
N VAL A 4 -4.03 -12.49 0.00
CA VAL A 4 -4.39 -13.91 -0.02
C VAL A 4 -5.78 -14.12 0.60
N LEU A 5 -6.03 -13.57 1.78
CA LEU A 5 -7.33 -13.68 2.46
C LEU A 5 -8.46 -13.06 1.62
N ALA A 6 -8.18 -11.91 0.99
CA ALA A 6 -9.16 -11.22 0.17
C ALA A 6 -9.46 -11.95 -1.16
N ILE A 7 -8.46 -12.56 -1.81
CA ILE A 7 -8.65 -13.42 -2.99
C ILE A 7 -9.46 -14.67 -2.64
N LEU A 8 -9.24 -15.25 -1.45
CA LEU A 8 -10.00 -16.39 -0.95
C LEU A 8 -11.45 -16.04 -0.54
N GLY A 9 -11.91 -14.79 -0.75
CA GLY A 9 -13.26 -14.35 -0.39
C GLY A 9 -13.50 -14.24 1.13
N ILE A 10 -12.43 -14.30 1.93
CA ILE A 10 -12.52 -14.29 3.39
C ILE A 10 -12.72 -12.84 3.86
N ARG A 11 -13.91 -12.54 4.40
CA ARG A 11 -14.21 -11.19 4.93
C ARG A 11 -13.22 -10.76 6.01
N MET A 12 -12.67 -9.56 5.92
CA MET A 12 -11.74 -9.05 6.93
C MET A 12 -12.51 -8.55 8.15
N THR A 13 -12.44 -9.31 9.26
CA THR A 13 -12.95 -8.90 10.57
C THR A 13 -11.82 -8.29 11.41
N VAL A 14 -12.15 -7.53 12.45
CA VAL A 14 -11.15 -6.96 13.38
C VAL A 14 -10.22 -8.05 13.93
N ARG A 15 -10.78 -9.22 14.29
CA ARG A 15 -10.00 -10.38 14.74
C ARG A 15 -8.98 -10.86 13.70
N ARG A 16 -9.36 -10.92 12.42
CA ARG A 16 -8.45 -11.33 11.34
C ARG A 16 -7.36 -10.28 11.10
N TRP A 17 -7.70 -9.01 11.19
CA TRP A 17 -6.72 -7.93 11.16
C TRP A 17 -5.70 -8.05 12.28
N LEU A 18 -6.15 -8.25 13.52
CA LEU A 18 -5.28 -8.49 14.66
C LEU A 18 -4.39 -9.72 14.47
N LEU A 19 -4.93 -10.82 13.93
CA LEU A 19 -4.14 -12.01 13.63
C LEU A 19 -3.06 -11.73 12.58
N VAL A 20 -3.38 -10.99 11.52
CA VAL A 20 -2.38 -10.62 10.51
C VAL A 20 -1.26 -9.77 11.13
N VAL A 21 -1.63 -8.73 11.89
CA VAL A 21 -0.66 -7.86 12.56
C VAL A 21 0.20 -8.67 13.54
N ALA A 22 -0.42 -9.47 14.41
CA ALA A 22 0.28 -10.33 15.36
C ALA A 22 1.21 -11.31 14.64
N SER A 23 0.79 -11.92 13.54
CA SER A 23 1.64 -12.84 12.76
C SER A 23 2.88 -12.13 12.22
N VAL A 24 2.73 -10.90 11.70
CA VAL A 24 3.87 -10.09 11.24
C VAL A 24 4.83 -9.80 12.39
N VAL A 25 4.32 -9.37 13.54
CA VAL A 25 5.12 -9.06 14.73
C VAL A 25 5.86 -10.31 15.23
N VAL A 26 5.19 -11.45 15.30
CA VAL A 26 5.80 -12.72 15.74
C VAL A 26 6.92 -13.13 14.80
N VAL A 27 6.68 -13.14 13.48
CA VAL A 27 7.72 -13.51 12.50
C VAL A 27 8.91 -12.55 12.58
N PHE A 28 8.65 -11.24 12.72
CA PHE A 28 9.70 -10.24 12.89
C PHE A 28 10.60 -10.55 14.10
N PHE A 29 10.01 -10.76 15.29
CA PHE A 29 10.78 -11.04 16.50
C PHE A 29 11.46 -12.40 16.48
N LEU A 30 10.89 -13.40 15.81
CA LEU A 30 11.56 -14.68 15.60
C LEU A 30 12.84 -14.52 14.78
N VAL A 31 12.76 -13.78 13.66
CA VAL A 31 13.93 -13.52 12.81
C VAL A 31 14.94 -12.63 13.52
N ALA A 32 14.50 -11.57 14.19
CA ALA A 32 15.37 -10.65 14.91
C ALA A 32 16.05 -11.34 16.11
N GLY A 33 15.32 -12.19 16.83
CA GLY A 33 15.85 -13.01 17.91
C GLY A 33 16.85 -14.05 17.41
N ALA A 34 16.56 -14.72 16.28
CA ALA A 34 17.51 -15.62 15.65
C ALA A 34 18.80 -14.90 15.23
N ASP A 35 18.69 -13.67 14.72
CA ASP A 35 19.85 -12.85 14.38
C ASP A 35 20.61 -12.36 15.62
N TRP A 36 19.93 -12.09 16.74
CA TRP A 36 20.54 -11.70 18.01
C TRP A 36 21.36 -12.83 18.65
N LEU A 37 20.99 -14.09 18.42
CA LEU A 37 21.74 -15.26 18.89
C LEU A 37 23.09 -15.44 18.19
N ARG A 38 23.35 -14.72 17.10
CA ARG A 38 24.66 -14.70 16.44
C ARG A 38 25.70 -13.96 17.29
N ASP A 39 26.96 -14.23 17.00
CA ASP A 39 28.08 -13.53 17.62
C ASP A 39 27.95 -12.01 17.45
N PRO A 40 28.30 -11.20 18.46
CA PRO A 40 28.07 -9.75 18.44
C PRO A 40 28.63 -9.03 17.20
N ALA A 41 29.74 -9.51 16.64
CA ALA A 41 30.36 -8.96 15.44
C ALA A 41 29.57 -9.24 14.15
N ASP A 42 28.78 -10.32 14.12
CA ASP A 42 28.04 -10.79 12.95
C ASP A 42 26.55 -10.44 12.98
N ARG A 43 26.08 -9.79 14.06
CA ARG A 43 24.68 -9.35 14.20
C ARG A 43 24.34 -8.28 13.16
N THR A 44 23.22 -8.46 12.47
CA THR A 44 22.68 -7.42 11.60
C THR A 44 22.03 -6.31 12.43
N HIS A 45 21.39 -5.35 11.75
CA HIS A 45 20.61 -4.30 12.42
C HIS A 45 19.45 -4.86 13.26
N LEU A 46 18.90 -6.02 12.89
CA LEU A 46 17.81 -6.67 13.62
C LEU A 46 18.30 -7.22 14.97
N GLY A 47 19.39 -7.99 14.99
CA GLY A 47 19.97 -8.50 16.22
C GLY A 47 20.48 -7.39 17.14
N ARG A 48 21.06 -6.32 16.58
CA ARG A 48 21.46 -5.12 17.35
C ARG A 48 20.27 -4.36 17.93
N PHE A 49 19.12 -4.33 17.23
CA PHE A 49 17.90 -3.72 17.76
C PHE A 49 17.36 -4.50 18.97
N VAL A 50 17.38 -5.83 18.93
CA VAL A 50 17.02 -6.67 20.08
C VAL A 50 17.96 -6.39 21.26
N GLN A 51 19.28 -6.29 21.00
CA GLN A 51 20.25 -5.92 22.02
C GLN A 51 19.94 -4.54 22.62
N ALA A 52 19.66 -3.52 21.81
CA ALA A 52 19.29 -2.18 22.29
C ALA A 52 18.01 -2.17 23.13
N MET A 53 17.04 -3.06 22.84
CA MET A 53 15.84 -3.22 23.64
C MET A 53 16.14 -3.81 25.02
N ILE A 54 17.05 -4.79 25.09
CA ILE A 54 17.52 -5.37 26.35
C ILE A 54 18.32 -4.34 27.15
N ASP A 55 19.16 -3.57 26.48
CA ASP A 55 20.00 -2.53 27.09
C ASP A 55 19.22 -1.26 27.46
N GLY A 56 17.93 -1.18 27.10
CA GLY A 56 17.07 -0.04 27.39
C GLY A 56 17.35 1.22 26.57
N THR A 57 18.03 1.11 25.42
CA THR A 57 18.42 2.21 24.51
C THR A 57 17.70 2.16 23.15
N ALA A 58 16.67 1.32 23.03
CA ALA A 58 15.91 1.18 21.79
C ALA A 58 15.08 2.43 21.44
N ASP A 59 14.71 3.23 22.43
CA ASP A 59 14.01 4.50 22.27
C ASP A 59 14.83 5.51 21.46
N ASP A 60 16.14 5.62 21.71
CA ASP A 60 17.06 6.48 20.95
C ASP A 60 17.07 6.12 19.45
N ILE A 61 16.96 4.83 19.12
CA ILE A 61 16.91 4.37 17.73
C ILE A 61 15.60 4.82 17.06
N VAL A 62 14.48 4.68 17.77
CA VAL A 62 13.15 5.06 17.27
C VAL A 62 13.06 6.58 17.11
N VAL A 63 13.52 7.34 18.10
CA VAL A 63 13.51 8.81 18.08
C VAL A 63 14.36 9.34 16.92
N ARG A 64 15.59 8.83 16.76
CA ARG A 64 16.46 9.24 15.64
C ARG A 64 15.83 8.95 14.27
N LYS A 65 15.17 7.79 14.10
CA LYS A 65 14.45 7.47 12.85
C LYS A 65 13.24 8.40 12.62
N ALA A 66 12.52 8.74 13.69
CA ALA A 66 11.38 9.66 13.61
C ALA A 66 11.83 11.09 13.24
N GLU A 67 12.93 11.56 13.82
CA GLU A 67 13.53 12.86 13.51
C GLU A 67 13.98 12.95 12.06
N GLN A 68 14.63 11.90 11.53
CA GLN A 68 15.02 11.82 10.11
C GLN A 68 13.81 11.93 9.17
N ASN A 69 12.74 11.18 9.46
CA ASN A 69 11.51 11.27 8.66
C ASN A 69 10.85 12.66 8.75
N TRP A 70 10.88 13.29 9.92
CA TRP A 70 10.34 14.61 10.14
C TRP A 70 11.15 15.72 9.45
N GLU A 71 12.47 15.57 9.38
CA GLU A 71 13.35 16.49 8.67
C GLU A 71 13.14 16.41 7.15
N ILE A 72 13.03 15.21 6.59
CA ILE A 72 12.72 14.98 5.17
C ILE A 72 11.40 15.65 4.77
N LEU A 73 10.37 15.55 5.62
CA LEU A 73 9.09 16.19 5.38
C LEU A 73 9.18 17.73 5.35
N ARG A 74 10.03 18.33 6.19
CA ARG A 74 10.21 19.79 6.26
C ARG A 74 11.11 20.36 5.16
N MET A 75 12.16 19.66 4.75
CA MET A 75 13.15 20.17 3.79
C MET A 75 12.62 20.36 2.36
N ASN A 76 11.68 19.53 1.90
CA ASN A 76 11.13 19.56 0.52
C ASN A 76 9.59 19.67 0.49
N ALA A 77 9.05 20.47 1.42
CA ALA A 77 7.65 20.48 1.84
C ALA A 77 6.56 20.37 0.73
N PRO A 78 6.62 21.06 -0.42
CA PRO A 78 5.51 20.99 -1.38
C PRO A 78 5.39 19.61 -2.05
N LEU A 79 6.52 19.02 -2.46
CA LEU A 79 6.54 17.73 -3.17
C LEU A 79 6.41 16.55 -2.21
N THR A 80 7.00 16.66 -1.01
CA THR A 80 6.97 15.59 0.01
C THR A 80 5.60 15.45 0.67
N LEU A 81 4.82 16.52 0.83
CA LEU A 81 3.44 16.49 1.34
C LEU A 81 2.43 15.94 0.32
N LEU A 82 2.72 16.05 -0.97
CA LEU A 82 1.82 15.57 -2.01
C LEU A 82 1.65 14.04 -1.96
N VAL A 83 2.69 13.33 -1.51
CA VAL A 83 2.70 11.88 -1.36
C VAL A 83 1.74 11.34 -0.29
N PRO A 84 1.81 11.75 0.99
CA PRO A 84 0.86 11.29 2.00
C PRO A 84 -0.58 11.75 1.67
N VAL A 85 -0.75 12.93 1.08
CA VAL A 85 -2.07 13.42 0.61
C VAL A 85 -2.62 12.53 -0.50
N ALA A 86 -1.82 12.17 -1.50
CA ALA A 86 -2.23 11.26 -2.57
C ALA A 86 -2.57 9.86 -2.02
N LEU A 87 -1.77 9.33 -1.09
CA LEU A 87 -2.03 8.07 -0.41
C LEU A 87 -3.37 8.10 0.35
N LEU A 88 -3.63 9.16 1.11
CA LEU A 88 -4.90 9.35 1.82
C LEU A 88 -6.08 9.47 0.85
N PHE A 89 -5.92 10.22 -0.23
CA PHE A 89 -6.94 10.38 -1.26
C PHE A 89 -7.29 9.04 -1.93
N VAL A 90 -6.29 8.28 -2.36
CA VAL A 90 -6.49 6.95 -2.97
C VAL A 90 -7.15 6.00 -1.96
N THR A 91 -6.67 5.99 -0.71
CA THR A 91 -7.27 5.18 0.37
C THR A 91 -8.74 5.53 0.56
N TYR A 92 -9.07 6.83 0.60
CA TYR A 92 -10.44 7.31 0.74
C TYR A 92 -11.34 6.86 -0.42
N VAL A 93 -10.86 7.01 -1.67
CA VAL A 93 -11.60 6.59 -2.87
C VAL A 93 -11.87 5.08 -2.86
N LEU A 94 -10.89 4.25 -2.47
CA LEU A 94 -11.04 2.79 -2.39
C LEU A 94 -11.92 2.32 -1.22
N ALA A 95 -11.85 3.02 -0.08
CA ALA A 95 -12.61 2.69 1.12
C ALA A 95 -14.09 3.07 1.00
N ARG A 96 -14.43 4.09 0.19
CA ARG A 96 -15.80 4.57 -0.03
C ARG A 96 -16.35 4.01 -1.36
N PRO A 97 -17.11 2.90 -1.35
CA PRO A 97 -17.71 2.32 -2.56
C PRO A 97 -18.71 3.26 -3.27
N THR A 98 -19.17 4.32 -2.59
CA THR A 98 -20.04 5.36 -3.13
C THR A 98 -19.29 6.55 -3.73
N SER A 99 -17.96 6.59 -3.69
CA SER A 99 -17.17 7.65 -4.32
C SER A 99 -17.28 7.62 -5.84
N TRP A 100 -17.15 8.78 -6.51
CA TRP A 100 -17.27 8.88 -7.96
C TRP A 100 -16.26 7.98 -8.70
N GLY A 101 -15.00 7.95 -8.24
CA GLY A 101 -13.97 7.06 -8.79
C GLY A 101 -14.27 5.57 -8.57
N SER A 102 -14.81 5.19 -7.39
CA SER A 102 -15.20 3.79 -7.17
C SER A 102 -16.39 3.37 -8.04
N ARG A 103 -17.34 4.28 -8.33
CA ARG A 103 -18.46 4.01 -9.26
C ARG A 103 -17.98 3.87 -10.70
N ALA A 104 -17.05 4.71 -11.12
CA ALA A 104 -16.44 4.61 -12.46
C ALA A 104 -15.73 3.25 -12.67
N MET A 105 -15.12 2.69 -11.63
CA MET A 105 -14.46 1.37 -11.68
C MET A 105 -15.35 0.17 -11.30
N GLN A 106 -16.65 0.35 -10.98
CA GLN A 106 -17.52 -0.77 -10.57
C GLN A 106 -17.59 -1.88 -11.63
N ARG A 107 -17.77 -1.52 -12.92
CA ARG A 107 -17.81 -2.52 -14.01
C ARG A 107 -16.50 -3.30 -14.13
N SER A 108 -15.35 -2.65 -13.93
CA SER A 108 -14.03 -3.28 -13.96
C SER A 108 -13.82 -4.20 -12.75
N TYR A 109 -14.33 -3.83 -11.57
CA TYR A 109 -14.31 -4.70 -10.40
C TYR A 109 -15.21 -5.94 -10.57
N ASP A 110 -16.33 -5.81 -11.28
CA ASP A 110 -17.22 -6.94 -11.58
C ASP A 110 -16.57 -7.94 -12.55
N GLN A 111 -15.78 -7.46 -13.52
CA GLN A 111 -15.04 -8.33 -14.44
C GLN A 111 -13.75 -8.92 -13.83
N ALA A 112 -13.15 -8.25 -12.85
CA ALA A 112 -11.94 -8.71 -12.17
C ALA A 112 -12.08 -8.59 -10.64
N PRO A 113 -12.67 -9.61 -9.97
CA PRO A 113 -12.95 -9.59 -8.53
C PRO A 113 -11.70 -9.36 -7.65
N THR A 114 -10.51 -9.69 -8.15
CA THR A 114 -9.22 -9.55 -7.45
C THR A 114 -8.63 -8.15 -7.52
N MET A 115 -9.14 -7.28 -8.40
CA MET A 115 -8.58 -5.96 -8.66
C MET A 115 -8.68 -5.02 -7.46
N ARG A 116 -9.84 -4.98 -6.78
CA ARG A 116 -10.03 -4.17 -5.58
C ARG A 116 -9.14 -4.65 -4.41
N PRO A 117 -9.10 -5.96 -4.07
CA PRO A 117 -8.11 -6.50 -3.13
C PRO A 117 -6.66 -6.15 -3.48
N GLY A 118 -6.29 -6.22 -4.76
CA GLY A 118 -4.95 -5.89 -5.25
C GLY A 118 -4.59 -4.43 -5.00
N LEU A 119 -5.47 -3.50 -5.34
CA LEU A 119 -5.26 -2.07 -5.11
C LEU A 119 -5.20 -1.72 -3.62
N VAL A 120 -6.04 -2.33 -2.77
CA VAL A 120 -5.97 -2.14 -1.32
C VAL A 120 -4.65 -2.68 -0.76
N ALA A 121 -4.21 -3.86 -1.22
CA ALA A 121 -2.93 -4.42 -0.81
C ALA A 121 -1.75 -3.52 -1.22
N LEU A 122 -1.80 -2.94 -2.42
CA LEU A 122 -0.80 -2.00 -2.91
C LEU A 122 -0.76 -0.73 -2.04
N VAL A 123 -1.91 -0.14 -1.75
CA VAL A 123 -2.01 1.05 -0.88
C VAL A 123 -1.47 0.75 0.51
N LEU A 124 -1.83 -0.39 1.11
CA LEU A 124 -1.31 -0.82 2.41
C LEU A 124 0.21 -0.98 2.37
N MET A 125 0.74 -1.61 1.32
CA MET A 125 2.19 -1.78 1.16
C MET A 125 2.91 -0.44 1.07
N LEU A 126 2.39 0.51 0.28
CA LEU A 126 2.99 1.83 0.12
C LEU A 126 2.87 2.67 1.41
N ALA A 127 1.75 2.58 2.12
CA ALA A 127 1.56 3.26 3.40
C ALA A 127 2.50 2.72 4.48
N ILE A 128 2.60 1.40 4.61
CA ILE A 128 3.49 0.74 5.57
C ILE A 128 4.95 1.05 5.20
N GLY A 129 5.31 0.93 3.93
CA GLY A 129 6.66 1.23 3.45
C GLY A 129 7.06 2.69 3.71
N PHE A 130 6.16 3.64 3.46
CA PHE A 130 6.38 5.04 3.82
C PHE A 130 6.62 5.23 5.32
N ALA A 131 5.81 4.60 6.16
CA ALA A 131 5.88 4.77 7.61
C ALA A 131 7.12 4.14 8.23
N VAL A 132 7.60 3.02 7.67
CA VAL A 132 8.69 2.21 8.25
C VAL A 132 10.06 2.58 7.68
N ASN A 133 10.12 3.16 6.47
CA ASN A 133 11.40 3.40 5.82
C ASN A 133 12.08 4.70 6.31
N ASP A 134 13.40 4.66 6.39
CA ASP A 134 14.26 5.78 6.82
C ASP A 134 14.42 6.84 5.73
N SER A 135 14.09 6.50 4.47
CA SER A 135 14.15 7.38 3.31
C SER A 135 12.85 8.19 3.07
N GLY A 136 11.90 8.15 4.01
CA GLY A 136 10.61 8.83 3.93
C GLY A 136 9.87 8.61 2.60
N VAL A 137 9.68 9.69 1.84
CA VAL A 137 8.84 9.83 0.63
C VAL A 137 9.29 8.95 -0.55
N ALA A 138 10.50 8.39 -0.52
CA ALA A 138 11.05 7.60 -1.61
C ALA A 138 10.18 6.37 -1.97
N ILE A 139 9.66 5.65 -0.97
CA ILE A 139 8.87 4.42 -1.24
C ILE A 139 7.56 4.74 -1.96
N PRO A 140 6.73 5.68 -1.50
CA PRO A 140 5.55 6.06 -2.26
C PRO A 140 5.86 6.68 -3.62
N ALA A 141 6.97 7.41 -3.78
CA ALA A 141 7.34 7.98 -5.07
C ALA A 141 7.64 6.87 -6.09
N VAL A 142 8.43 5.86 -5.70
CA VAL A 142 8.67 4.65 -6.50
C VAL A 142 7.38 3.84 -6.68
N GLY A 143 6.53 3.78 -5.66
CA GLY A 143 5.20 3.19 -5.77
C GLY A 143 4.33 3.88 -6.82
N ALA A 144 4.38 5.21 -6.86
CA ALA A 144 3.61 6.03 -7.80
C ALA A 144 4.08 5.85 -9.24
N THR A 145 5.38 5.60 -9.49
CA THR A 145 5.85 5.31 -10.86
C THR A 145 5.23 4.05 -11.44
N LEU A 146 4.81 3.10 -10.59
CA LEU A 146 4.07 1.90 -11.01
C LEU A 146 2.55 2.10 -10.94
N ALA A 147 2.05 2.73 -9.87
CA ALA A 147 0.62 2.89 -9.63
C ALA A 147 -0.03 3.85 -10.63
N VAL A 148 0.61 4.97 -10.97
CA VAL A 148 0.04 5.97 -11.88
C VAL A 148 -0.19 5.39 -13.29
N PRO A 149 0.80 4.74 -13.96
CA PRO A 149 0.57 4.13 -15.26
C PRO A 149 -0.51 3.05 -15.24
N LEU A 150 -0.57 2.24 -14.17
CA LEU A 150 -1.60 1.20 -14.03
C LEU A 150 -3.00 1.79 -13.89
N ILE A 151 -3.17 2.83 -13.07
CA ILE A 151 -4.45 3.53 -12.91
C ILE A 151 -4.85 4.20 -14.23
N VAL A 152 -3.92 4.85 -14.93
CA VAL A 152 -4.16 5.45 -16.25
C VAL A 152 -4.56 4.38 -17.26
N SER A 153 -3.85 3.25 -17.32
CA SER A 153 -4.15 2.14 -18.23
C SER A 153 -5.54 1.57 -18.01
N VAL A 154 -5.93 1.35 -16.75
CA VAL A 154 -7.28 0.91 -16.37
C VAL A 154 -8.33 1.94 -16.76
N SER A 155 -8.08 3.22 -16.49
CA SER A 155 -9.02 4.31 -16.78
C SER A 155 -9.23 4.47 -18.28
N VAL A 156 -8.15 4.41 -19.07
CA VAL A 156 -8.21 4.45 -20.54
C VAL A 156 -8.92 3.22 -21.09
N GLY A 157 -8.60 2.03 -20.58
CA GLY A 157 -9.28 0.79 -20.97
C GLY A 157 -10.80 0.88 -20.73
N TYR A 158 -11.21 1.43 -19.59
CA TYR A 158 -12.61 1.67 -19.28
C TYR A 158 -13.27 2.66 -20.26
N LEU A 159 -12.64 3.82 -20.52
CA LEU A 159 -13.19 4.83 -21.43
C LEU A 159 -13.31 4.30 -22.87
N LEU A 160 -12.38 3.46 -23.31
CA LEU A 160 -12.44 2.81 -24.62
C LEU A 160 -13.58 1.79 -24.72
N GLU A 161 -13.81 1.02 -23.65
CA GLU A 161 -14.91 0.05 -23.59
C GLU A 161 -16.28 0.74 -23.57
N GLU A 162 -16.39 1.86 -22.84
CA GLU A 162 -17.59 2.71 -22.82
C GLU A 162 -17.85 3.32 -24.20
N ALA A 163 -16.81 3.82 -24.89
CA ALA A 163 -16.95 4.31 -26.26
C ALA A 163 -17.39 3.21 -27.25
N ARG A 164 -16.92 1.97 -27.09
CA ARG A 164 -17.33 0.82 -27.93
C ARG A 164 -18.77 0.40 -27.70
N THR A 165 -19.24 0.44 -26.45
CA THR A 165 -20.60 0.04 -26.09
C THR A 165 -21.64 1.10 -26.45
N VAL A 166 -21.26 2.39 -26.40
CA VAL A 166 -22.12 3.52 -26.79
C VAL A 166 -22.10 3.77 -28.30
N ALA A 167 -21.06 3.31 -29.02
CA ALA A 167 -21.00 3.46 -30.48
C ALA A 167 -22.22 2.79 -31.14
N PRO A 168 -23.07 3.53 -31.86
CA PRO A 168 -24.23 2.95 -32.50
C PRO A 168 -23.74 1.97 -33.57
N THR A 169 -24.09 0.69 -33.43
CA THR A 169 -23.80 -0.32 -34.46
C THR A 169 -24.33 0.20 -35.79
N ARG A 170 -23.41 0.38 -36.76
CA ARG A 170 -23.67 0.89 -38.11
C ARG A 170 -24.80 0.14 -38.86
N ARG A 171 -25.22 -1.02 -38.33
CA ARG A 171 -26.35 -1.85 -38.77
C ARG A 171 -27.73 -1.23 -38.50
N ALA A 172 -27.88 -0.37 -37.48
CA ALA A 172 -29.16 0.28 -37.17
C ALA A 172 -29.52 1.43 -38.13
N ARG A 173 -28.55 1.98 -38.85
CA ARG A 173 -28.74 3.04 -39.87
C ARG A 173 -29.15 2.51 -41.26
N ARG A 174 -29.26 1.19 -41.43
CA ARG A 174 -29.60 0.50 -42.68
C ARG A 174 -30.88 -0.33 -42.57
N ARG A 175 -31.85 0.10 -41.76
CA ARG A 175 -33.23 -0.36 -41.95
C ARG A 175 -34.00 0.77 -42.65
N PRO A 176 -34.51 0.54 -43.87
CA PRO A 176 -35.28 1.51 -44.63
C PRO A 176 -36.62 1.84 -43.96
#